data_AF-A0AAN7U8G5-F1
#
_entry.id   AF-A0AAN7U8G5-F1
#
_cell.length_a   1.000
_cell.length_b   1.000
_cell.length_c   1.000
_cell.angle_alpha   90.00
_cell.angle_beta   90.00
_cell.angle_gamma   90.00
#
_symmetry.space_group_name_H-M   'P 1'
#
loop_
_entity.id
_entity.type
_entity.pdbx_description
1 polymer ?
#
loop_
_entity_poly.entity_id
_entity_poly.type
_entity_poly.pdbx_seq_one_letter_code
_entity_poly.pdbx_strand_id
1 'polypeptide(L)'
;MNLFYLDLVASTSARYHNDKHVVKLILEATQLLYSTWHLMEPTSDWKLKAPNPMKLTHTNHPLTKWVRTNNKTYDIVSDYCHSLLQEYTTRYGKIHSCKTHMDFLTNNYPTQLPKTTAPAPIMPLCMPDTYKVVPTNCWTDVVSSYRNYYIGEKLHFSSYKGVEWPSWLPPKSQAGTPTIVKKKKATKTTTTTTTTTISSKKVKKTKSTPSPSPSPPTSLSFTPAISTIKTRSQSKGK
;
A
#
# COMPACT_ATOMS: atom_id res chain seq x y z
N MET A 1 10.05 -0.96 -2.84
CA MET A 1 9.46 0.37 -2.66
C MET A 1 8.49 0.32 -1.50
N ASN A 2 8.54 1.26 -0.57
CA ASN A 2 7.66 1.33 0.57
C ASN A 2 7.39 2.80 0.95
N LEU A 3 6.22 3.08 1.51
CA LEU A 3 5.89 4.36 2.11
C LEU A 3 5.59 4.07 3.58
N PHE A 4 6.62 4.14 4.43
CA PHE A 4 6.45 3.88 5.86
C PHE A 4 5.60 5.02 6.46
N TYR A 5 4.30 4.81 6.62
CA TYR A 5 3.42 5.81 7.22
C TYR A 5 3.45 5.64 8.75
N LEU A 6 4.24 6.47 9.45
CA LEU A 6 4.53 6.35 10.89
C LEU A 6 3.67 7.25 11.77
N ASP A 7 2.91 8.15 11.17
CA ASP A 7 1.94 9.02 11.82
C ASP A 7 0.84 9.43 10.83
N LEU A 8 -0.31 9.88 11.35
CA LEU A 8 -1.40 10.39 10.50
C LEU A 8 -1.08 11.76 9.92
N VAL A 9 -0.24 12.54 10.61
CA VAL A 9 0.22 13.84 10.13
C VAL A 9 1.54 13.65 9.37
N ALA A 10 1.57 14.05 8.10
CA ALA A 10 2.71 13.82 7.21
C ALA A 10 4.04 14.38 7.76
N SER A 11 4.03 15.58 8.35
CA SER A 11 5.20 16.20 8.96
C SER A 11 5.70 15.43 10.19
N THR A 12 4.80 14.95 11.04
CA THR A 12 5.14 14.08 12.17
C THR A 12 5.69 12.74 11.69
N SER A 13 5.08 12.14 10.67
CA SER A 13 5.58 10.90 10.08
C SER A 13 6.97 11.08 9.50
N ALA A 14 7.23 12.20 8.82
CA ALA A 14 8.55 12.54 8.29
C ALA A 14 9.62 12.58 9.39
N ARG A 15 9.31 13.28 10.49
CA ARG A 15 10.18 13.38 11.68
C ARG A 15 10.48 12.02 12.32
N TYR A 16 9.54 11.08 12.28
CA TYR A 16 9.71 9.75 12.85
C TYR A 16 10.61 8.79 12.05
N HIS A 17 11.00 9.15 10.83
CA HIS A 17 11.97 8.34 10.10
C HIS A 17 13.38 8.48 10.66
N ASN A 18 14.07 7.35 10.73
CA ASN A 18 15.52 7.30 10.89
C ASN A 18 16.22 7.98 9.71
N ASP A 19 17.48 8.36 9.92
CA ASP A 19 18.27 9.14 8.98
C ASP A 19 18.36 8.50 7.59
N LYS A 20 18.55 7.17 7.52
CA LYS A 20 18.64 6.47 6.22
C LYS A 20 17.33 6.52 5.45
N HIS A 21 16.21 6.40 6.16
CA HIS A 21 14.88 6.38 5.57
C HIS A 21 14.41 7.78 5.15
N VAL A 22 14.73 8.84 5.89
CA VAL A 22 14.44 10.22 5.45
C VAL A 22 14.99 10.46 4.04
N VAL A 23 16.24 10.05 3.77
CA VAL A 23 16.86 10.20 2.44
C VAL A 23 16.22 9.27 1.41
N LYS A 24 16.13 7.97 1.74
CA LYS A 24 15.69 6.94 0.77
C LYS A 24 14.23 7.10 0.35
N LEU A 25 13.35 7.48 1.27
CA LEU A 25 11.91 7.54 1.00
C LEU A 25 11.51 8.70 0.09
N ILE A 26 12.29 9.78 0.04
CA ILE A 26 12.10 10.86 -0.93
C ILE A 26 12.23 10.31 -2.36
N LEU A 27 13.27 9.51 -2.62
CA LEU A 27 13.47 8.89 -3.93
C LEU A 27 12.33 7.93 -4.27
N GLU A 28 11.95 7.07 -3.34
CA GLU A 28 10.88 6.08 -3.56
C GLU A 28 9.51 6.74 -3.79
N ALA A 29 9.16 7.77 -3.01
CA ALA A 29 7.93 8.53 -3.21
C ALA A 29 7.91 9.27 -4.57
N THR A 30 9.03 9.90 -4.94
CA THR A 30 9.17 10.58 -6.25
C THR A 30 9.04 9.58 -7.41
N GLN A 31 9.61 8.37 -7.27
CA GLN A 31 9.47 7.30 -8.27
C GLN A 31 8.03 6.80 -8.41
N LEU A 32 7.26 6.70 -7.31
CA LEU A 32 5.85 6.34 -7.35
C LEU A 32 5.01 7.40 -8.10
N LEU A 33 5.27 8.68 -7.84
CA LEU A 33 4.59 9.79 -8.51
C LEU A 33 4.93 9.80 -10.01
N TYR A 34 6.21 9.72 -10.40
CA TYR A 34 6.57 9.60 -11.82
C TYR A 34 6.00 8.35 -12.49
N SER A 35 5.93 7.22 -11.78
CA SER A 35 5.29 6.02 -12.33
C SER A 35 3.81 6.25 -12.61
N THR A 36 3.14 7.09 -11.83
CA THR A 36 1.77 7.53 -12.11
C THR A 36 1.71 8.36 -13.40
N TRP A 37 2.62 9.32 -13.59
CA TRP A 37 2.73 10.10 -14.83
C TRP A 37 2.96 9.23 -16.07
N HIS A 38 3.90 8.29 -16.03
CA HIS A 38 4.16 7.38 -17.15
C HIS A 38 2.95 6.53 -17.53
N LEU A 39 2.04 6.25 -16.59
CA LEU A 39 0.91 5.35 -16.80
C LEU A 39 -0.40 6.11 -17.11
N MET A 40 -0.51 7.37 -16.72
CA MET A 40 -1.75 8.17 -16.78
C MET A 40 -1.65 9.33 -17.79
N GLU A 41 -0.59 9.42 -18.59
CA GLU A 41 -0.47 10.35 -19.71
C GLU A 41 -0.51 9.57 -21.05
N PRO A 42 -1.30 10.02 -22.04
CA PRO A 42 -1.42 9.34 -23.33
C PRO A 42 -0.17 9.50 -24.20
N THR A 43 0.56 10.61 -24.06
CA THR A 43 1.77 10.91 -24.82
C THR A 43 2.96 11.13 -23.90
N SER A 44 4.17 11.17 -24.46
CA SER A 44 5.40 11.45 -23.71
C SER A 44 5.74 12.94 -23.62
N ASP A 45 4.87 13.85 -24.07
CA ASP A 45 5.17 15.29 -24.17
C ASP A 45 5.41 15.93 -22.80
N TRP A 46 4.80 15.40 -21.75
CA TRP A 46 5.04 15.82 -20.37
C TRP A 46 6.51 15.68 -19.95
N LYS A 47 7.26 14.75 -20.55
CA LYS A 47 8.68 14.53 -20.24
C LYS A 47 9.56 15.70 -20.66
N LEU A 48 9.12 16.50 -21.63
CA LEU A 48 9.80 17.73 -22.05
C LEU A 48 9.64 18.86 -21.03
N LYS A 49 8.59 18.80 -20.21
CA LYS A 49 8.27 19.80 -19.18
C LYS A 49 8.80 19.40 -17.80
N ALA A 50 8.91 18.10 -17.54
CA ALA A 50 9.41 17.58 -16.27
C ALA A 50 10.95 17.69 -16.19
N PRO A 51 11.52 18.01 -15.02
CA PRO A 51 12.98 18.07 -14.85
C PRO A 51 13.55 16.64 -14.86
N ASN A 52 14.12 16.21 -15.99
CA ASN A 52 14.74 14.89 -16.19
C ASN A 52 13.96 13.73 -15.50
N PRO A 53 12.73 13.42 -15.96
CA PRO A 53 11.82 12.55 -15.23
C PRO A 53 12.40 11.16 -14.99
N MET A 54 12.15 10.62 -13.80
CA MET A 54 12.61 9.28 -13.43
C MET A 54 11.96 8.22 -14.32
N LYS A 55 12.69 7.14 -14.63
CA LYS A 55 12.17 6.02 -15.44
C LYS A 55 10.98 5.35 -14.74
N LEU A 56 10.05 4.80 -15.53
CA LEU A 56 8.96 3.98 -15.00
C LEU A 56 9.54 2.78 -14.23
N THR A 57 9.06 2.56 -13.01
CA THR A 57 9.45 1.39 -12.21
C THR A 57 8.24 0.78 -11.52
N HIS A 58 8.35 -0.50 -11.13
CA HIS A 58 7.42 -1.15 -10.20
C HIS A 58 5.92 -1.00 -10.56
N THR A 59 5.57 -1.07 -11.85
CA THR A 59 4.19 -0.83 -12.37
C THR A 59 3.11 -1.63 -11.65
N ASN A 60 3.44 -2.85 -11.25
CA ASN A 60 2.52 -3.79 -10.60
C ASN A 60 2.59 -3.79 -9.07
N HIS A 61 3.47 -3.00 -8.47
CA HIS A 61 3.61 -2.91 -7.03
C HIS A 61 2.33 -2.33 -6.40
N PRO A 62 1.86 -2.83 -5.23
CA PRO A 62 0.61 -2.40 -4.62
C PRO A 62 0.54 -0.88 -4.44
N LEU A 63 1.62 -0.25 -3.97
CA LEU A 63 1.67 1.22 -3.84
C LEU A 63 1.56 1.93 -5.19
N THR A 64 2.23 1.46 -6.25
CA THR A 64 2.13 2.11 -7.57
C THR A 64 0.72 2.04 -8.14
N LYS A 65 -0.03 0.96 -7.85
CA LYS A 65 -1.45 0.85 -8.19
C LYS A 65 -2.30 1.79 -7.35
N TRP A 66 -2.04 1.84 -6.06
CA TRP A 66 -2.77 2.68 -5.11
C TRP A 66 -2.59 4.17 -5.42
N VAL A 67 -1.36 4.65 -5.63
CA VAL A 67 -1.06 6.08 -5.91
C VAL A 67 -1.81 6.59 -7.14
N ARG A 68 -1.93 5.76 -8.19
CA ARG A 68 -2.63 6.12 -9.43
C ARG A 68 -4.14 5.90 -9.40
N THR A 69 -4.73 5.60 -8.24
CA THR A 69 -6.19 5.36 -8.15
C THR A 69 -6.97 6.64 -8.43
N ASN A 70 -6.54 7.76 -7.83
CA ASN A 70 -7.13 9.08 -8.04
C ASN A 70 -6.20 10.18 -7.52
N ASN A 71 -6.63 11.44 -7.66
CA ASN A 71 -5.93 12.60 -7.13
C ASN A 71 -5.69 12.52 -5.61
N LYS A 72 -6.64 12.03 -4.80
CA LYS A 72 -6.45 11.97 -3.33
C LYS A 72 -5.32 11.05 -2.90
N THR A 73 -5.13 9.91 -3.55
CA THR A 73 -3.99 9.02 -3.28
C THR A 73 -2.66 9.62 -3.74
N TYR A 74 -2.68 10.36 -4.84
CA TYR A 74 -1.52 11.09 -5.35
C TYR A 74 -1.11 12.24 -4.42
N ASP A 75 -2.09 13.01 -3.92
CA ASP A 75 -1.91 14.12 -2.98
C ASP A 75 -1.24 13.62 -1.68
N ILE A 76 -1.72 12.51 -1.11
CA ILE A 76 -1.14 11.93 0.12
C ILE A 76 0.36 11.62 -0.05
N VAL A 77 0.76 11.04 -1.18
CA VAL A 77 2.19 10.75 -1.43
C VAL A 77 2.98 12.01 -1.70
N SER A 78 2.38 12.99 -2.37
CA SER A 78 3.00 14.29 -2.64
C SER A 78 3.25 15.06 -1.34
N ASP A 79 2.26 15.16 -0.46
CA ASP A 79 2.36 15.83 0.85
C ASP A 79 3.35 15.12 1.77
N TYR A 80 3.34 13.79 1.75
CA TYR A 80 4.31 12.97 2.47
C TYR A 80 5.75 13.21 1.99
N CYS A 81 5.97 13.22 0.67
CA CYS A 81 7.28 13.51 0.09
C CYS A 81 7.73 14.96 0.37
N HIS A 82 6.81 15.92 0.33
CA HIS A 82 7.10 17.31 0.69
C HIS A 82 7.55 17.42 2.15
N SER A 83 6.86 16.73 3.07
CA SER A 83 7.23 16.66 4.48
C SER A 83 8.60 16.02 4.69
N LEU A 84 8.92 14.96 3.96
CA LEU A 84 10.26 14.34 3.98
C LEU A 84 11.36 15.28 3.46
N LEU A 85 11.07 16.07 2.42
CA LEU A 85 12.02 17.06 1.89
C LEU A 85 12.32 18.15 2.93
N GLN A 86 11.29 18.66 3.62
CA GLN A 86 11.46 19.62 4.71
C GLN A 86 12.31 19.03 5.84
N GLU A 87 11.97 17.81 6.28
CA GLU A 87 12.73 17.10 7.31
C GLU A 87 14.19 16.86 6.91
N TYR A 88 14.44 16.48 5.65
CA TYR A 88 15.80 16.35 5.12
C TYR A 88 16.56 17.68 5.21
N THR A 89 15.94 18.78 4.81
CA THR A 89 16.58 20.10 4.89
C THR A 89 16.87 20.50 6.34
N THR A 90 15.95 20.24 7.27
CA THR A 90 16.16 20.47 8.69
C THR A 90 17.33 19.66 9.25
N ARG A 91 17.44 18.37 8.92
CA ARG A 91 18.51 17.50 9.46
C ARG A 91 19.88 17.73 8.85
N TYR A 92 19.94 18.01 7.56
CA TYR A 92 21.19 18.01 6.81
C TYR A 92 21.64 19.40 6.34
N GLY A 93 20.82 20.43 6.52
CA GLY A 93 21.13 21.80 6.06
C GLY A 93 21.28 21.91 4.55
N LYS A 94 20.69 20.98 3.78
CA LYS A 94 20.82 20.84 2.33
C LYS A 94 19.47 20.69 1.66
N ILE A 95 19.37 21.08 0.41
CA ILE A 95 18.21 20.79 -0.44
C ILE A 95 18.44 19.43 -1.12
N HIS A 96 17.47 18.52 -1.01
CA HIS A 96 17.55 17.23 -1.68
C HIS A 96 17.35 17.39 -3.19
N SER A 97 18.04 16.57 -4.00
CA SER A 97 17.96 16.65 -5.48
C SER A 97 16.54 16.46 -6.02
N CYS A 98 15.70 15.68 -5.33
CA CYS A 98 14.30 15.48 -5.70
C CYS A 98 13.39 16.70 -5.48
N LYS A 99 13.87 17.79 -4.86
CA LYS A 99 13.03 18.99 -4.62
C LYS A 99 12.47 19.56 -5.93
N THR A 100 13.31 19.68 -6.95
CA THR A 100 12.90 20.19 -8.28
C THR A 100 11.88 19.28 -8.96
N HIS A 101 12.06 17.97 -8.83
CA HIS A 101 11.09 16.98 -9.31
C HIS A 101 9.75 17.14 -8.60
N MET A 102 9.76 17.28 -7.28
CA MET A 102 8.54 17.48 -6.49
C MET A 102 7.83 18.78 -6.84
N ASP A 103 8.56 19.86 -7.12
CA ASP A 103 7.96 21.12 -7.56
C ASP A 103 7.19 20.97 -8.88
N PHE A 104 7.69 20.15 -9.81
CA PHE A 104 6.91 19.81 -11.01
C PHE A 104 5.70 18.94 -10.66
N LEU A 105 5.90 17.88 -9.87
CA LEU A 105 4.90 16.86 -9.56
C LEU A 105 3.73 17.38 -8.69
N THR A 106 3.94 18.43 -7.89
CA THR A 106 2.86 19.05 -7.08
C THR A 106 2.09 20.13 -7.83
N ASN A 107 2.75 20.81 -8.77
CA ASN A 107 2.14 21.89 -9.55
C ASN A 107 1.43 21.41 -10.82
N ASN A 108 1.60 20.14 -11.17
CA ASN A 108 1.01 19.55 -12.36
C ASN A 108 0.42 18.17 -12.01
N TYR A 109 -0.58 17.74 -12.76
CA TYR A 109 -1.24 16.44 -12.56
C TYR A 109 -1.33 15.69 -13.90
N PRO A 110 -1.22 14.35 -13.89
CA PRO A 110 -1.46 13.55 -15.08
C PRO A 110 -2.89 13.74 -15.59
N THR A 111 -3.05 13.92 -16.89
CA THR A 111 -4.34 14.23 -17.53
C THR A 111 -5.41 13.16 -17.32
N GLN A 112 -5.02 11.88 -17.29
CA GLN A 112 -5.96 10.77 -17.09
C GLN A 112 -6.06 10.29 -15.63
N LEU A 113 -5.41 10.97 -14.67
CA LEU A 113 -5.56 10.62 -13.26
C LEU A 113 -7.01 10.92 -12.81
N PRO A 114 -7.77 9.92 -12.31
CA PRO A 114 -9.15 10.15 -11.90
C PRO A 114 -9.24 11.20 -10.81
N LYS A 115 -10.21 12.12 -10.92
CA LYS A 115 -10.48 13.15 -9.91
C LYS A 115 -11.68 12.74 -9.06
N THR A 116 -11.56 12.85 -7.75
CA THR A 116 -12.62 12.55 -6.79
C THR A 116 -12.59 13.50 -5.60
N THR A 117 -13.76 13.67 -4.98
CA THR A 117 -13.94 14.34 -3.69
C THR A 117 -14.05 13.35 -2.53
N ALA A 118 -14.22 12.06 -2.81
CA ALA A 118 -14.29 11.01 -1.80
C ALA A 118 -12.96 10.87 -1.04
N PRO A 119 -12.97 10.39 0.21
CA PRO A 119 -11.74 10.08 0.94
C PRO A 119 -10.87 9.08 0.18
N ALA A 120 -9.55 9.20 0.34
CA ALA A 120 -8.61 8.24 -0.24
C ALA A 120 -8.86 6.83 0.34
N PRO A 121 -8.82 5.77 -0.50
CA PRO A 121 -8.86 4.40 0.00
C PRO A 121 -7.64 4.11 0.88
N ILE A 122 -7.79 3.17 1.82
CA ILE A 122 -6.70 2.74 2.71
C ILE A 122 -5.50 2.25 1.91
N MET A 123 -4.30 2.71 2.31
CA MET A 123 -3.04 2.34 1.67
C MET A 123 -2.73 0.84 1.84
N PRO A 124 -2.23 0.14 0.81
CA PRO A 124 -1.77 -1.23 0.96
C PRO A 124 -0.51 -1.32 1.83
N LEU A 125 -0.45 -2.34 2.70
CA LEU A 125 0.69 -2.61 3.58
C LEU A 125 1.75 -3.47 2.87
N CYS A 126 2.87 -2.85 2.51
CA CYS A 126 4.00 -3.50 1.85
C CYS A 126 5.03 -4.02 2.87
N MET A 127 4.60 -4.97 3.71
CA MET A 127 5.40 -5.55 4.80
C MET A 127 5.02 -7.03 5.03
N PRO A 128 5.83 -7.80 5.78
CA PRO A 128 5.44 -9.15 6.21
C PRO A 128 4.17 -9.16 7.06
N ASP A 129 3.36 -10.22 6.95
CA ASP A 129 2.06 -10.32 7.64
C ASP A 129 2.17 -10.28 9.17
N THR A 130 3.31 -10.71 9.72
CA THR A 130 3.57 -10.73 11.17
C THR A 130 3.55 -9.34 11.82
N TYR A 131 3.68 -8.26 11.05
CA TYR A 131 3.64 -6.89 11.57
C TYR A 131 2.30 -6.19 11.33
N LYS A 132 1.42 -6.77 10.49
CA LYS A 132 0.17 -6.14 10.09
C LYS A 132 -0.86 -6.25 11.22
N VAL A 133 -1.54 -5.14 11.48
CA VAL A 133 -2.78 -5.14 12.25
C VAL A 133 -3.91 -5.61 11.32
N VAL A 134 -4.53 -6.73 11.67
CA VAL A 134 -5.57 -7.39 10.84
C VAL A 134 -6.85 -7.54 11.67
N PRO A 135 -8.02 -7.12 11.16
CA PRO A 135 -8.22 -6.43 9.88
C PRO A 135 -7.66 -5.00 9.88
N THR A 136 -7.18 -4.54 8.71
CA THR A 136 -6.76 -3.13 8.51
C THR A 136 -7.96 -2.36 7.98
N ASN A 137 -8.64 -1.60 8.83
CA ASN A 137 -9.89 -0.91 8.48
C ASN A 137 -9.74 0.61 8.42
N CYS A 138 -8.72 1.16 9.07
CA CYS A 138 -8.52 2.60 9.17
C CYS A 138 -7.04 3.00 9.12
N TRP A 139 -6.77 4.30 8.98
CA TRP A 139 -5.41 4.82 8.89
C TRP A 139 -4.58 4.60 10.15
N THR A 140 -5.19 4.52 11.34
CA THR A 140 -4.48 4.19 12.58
C THR A 140 -3.98 2.75 12.61
N ASP A 141 -4.67 1.83 11.92
CA ASP A 141 -4.20 0.44 11.75
C ASP A 141 -2.98 0.38 10.82
N VAL A 142 -2.97 1.21 9.78
CA VAL A 142 -1.83 1.38 8.86
C VAL A 142 -0.61 1.88 9.63
N VAL A 143 -0.78 2.94 10.43
CA VAL A 143 0.29 3.50 11.26
C VAL A 143 0.80 2.47 12.26
N SER A 144 -0.09 1.77 12.96
CA SER A 144 0.29 0.72 13.91
C SER A 144 1.09 -0.40 13.25
N SER A 145 0.68 -0.83 12.05
CA SER A 145 1.38 -1.86 11.28
C SER A 145 2.79 -1.42 10.88
N TYR A 146 2.94 -0.18 10.39
CA TYR A 146 4.26 0.34 10.04
C TYR A 146 5.14 0.57 11.26
N ARG A 147 4.60 1.01 12.41
CA ARG A 147 5.35 1.13 13.66
C ARG A 147 5.85 -0.23 14.16
N ASN A 148 5.00 -1.27 14.13
CA ASN A 148 5.40 -2.65 14.44
C ASN A 148 6.55 -3.11 13.54
N TYR A 149 6.43 -2.88 12.23
CA TYR A 149 7.47 -3.24 11.27
C TYR A 149 8.75 -2.43 11.50
N TYR A 150 8.64 -1.16 11.87
CA TYR A 150 9.80 -0.31 12.16
C TYR A 150 10.57 -0.80 13.38
N ILE A 151 9.86 -1.11 14.47
CA ILE A 151 10.45 -1.64 15.71
C ILE A 151 11.12 -2.99 15.42
N GLY A 152 10.40 -3.92 14.77
CA GLY A 152 10.89 -5.28 14.57
C GLY A 152 12.07 -5.38 13.60
N GLU A 153 12.08 -4.57 12.54
CA GLU A 153 12.96 -4.82 11.39
C GLU A 153 13.83 -3.65 10.99
N LYS A 154 13.58 -2.44 11.50
CA LYS A 154 14.31 -1.23 11.09
C LYS A 154 15.09 -0.61 12.24
N LEU A 155 14.64 -0.78 13.48
CA LEU A 155 15.22 -0.15 14.66
C LEU A 155 16.71 -0.48 14.86
N HIS A 156 17.12 -1.73 14.60
CA HIS A 156 18.49 -2.21 14.83
C HIS A 156 19.58 -1.47 14.04
N PHE A 157 19.23 -0.77 12.94
CA PHE A 157 20.17 0.07 12.18
C PHE A 157 19.80 1.56 12.20
N SER A 158 18.79 1.93 12.98
CA SER A 158 18.23 3.29 12.97
C SER A 158 19.11 4.26 13.73
N SER A 159 19.38 5.41 13.13
CA SER A 159 19.94 6.59 13.79
C SER A 159 18.99 7.78 13.63
N TYR A 160 19.00 8.68 14.60
CA TYR A 160 18.14 9.86 14.66
C TYR A 160 19.00 11.07 15.02
N LYS A 161 19.61 11.69 14.01
CA LYS A 161 20.50 12.83 14.20
C LYS A 161 19.72 14.14 14.13
N GLY A 162 19.95 15.02 15.11
CA GLY A 162 19.35 16.36 15.13
C GLY A 162 17.85 16.39 15.41
N VAL A 163 17.26 15.27 15.84
CA VAL A 163 15.84 15.17 16.16
C VAL A 163 15.60 14.38 17.45
N GLU A 164 14.45 14.60 18.06
CA GLU A 164 14.01 13.86 19.22
C GLU A 164 13.76 12.39 18.89
N TRP A 165 14.00 11.54 19.89
CA TRP A 165 13.67 10.12 19.79
C TRP A 165 12.15 9.94 19.71
N PRO A 166 11.61 9.23 18.71
CA PRO A 166 10.18 8.99 18.61
C PRO A 166 9.61 8.33 19.88
N SER A 167 8.56 8.91 20.45
CA SER A 167 7.96 8.48 21.72
C SER A 167 7.36 7.07 21.70
N TRP A 168 7.01 6.56 20.51
CA TRP A 168 6.46 5.22 20.32
C TRP A 168 7.54 4.15 20.12
N LEU A 169 8.82 4.52 20.01
CA LEU A 169 9.92 3.56 19.99
C LEU A 169 10.30 3.13 21.41
N PRO A 170 10.81 1.90 21.58
CA PRO A 170 11.43 1.47 22.83
C PRO A 170 12.53 2.46 23.29
N PRO A 171 12.86 2.51 24.59
CA PRO A 171 13.95 3.33 25.09
C PRO A 171 15.26 3.06 24.34
N LYS A 172 16.06 4.12 24.08
CA LYS A 172 17.34 4.02 23.34
C LYS A 172 18.27 2.93 23.87
N SER A 173 18.29 2.71 25.19
CA SER A 173 19.12 1.68 25.84
C SER A 173 18.79 0.25 25.40
N GLN A 174 17.57 0.00 24.89
CA GLN A 174 17.10 -1.31 24.46
C GLN A 174 17.15 -1.49 22.93
N ALA A 175 17.45 -0.44 22.16
CA ALA A 175 17.43 -0.46 20.69
C ALA A 175 18.59 -1.26 20.05
N GLY A 176 19.63 -1.60 20.83
CA GLY A 176 20.83 -2.30 20.36
C GLY A 176 20.84 -3.81 20.57
N THR A 177 19.85 -4.38 21.29
CA THR A 177 19.78 -5.83 21.49
C THR A 177 18.89 -6.44 20.41
N PRO A 178 19.44 -7.17 19.41
CA PRO A 178 18.59 -7.92 18.49
C PRO A 178 17.74 -8.87 19.32
N THR A 179 16.42 -8.63 19.32
CA THR A 179 15.49 -9.56 19.95
C THR A 179 15.48 -10.80 19.07
N ILE A 180 16.32 -11.78 19.43
CA ILE A 180 16.26 -13.11 18.85
C ILE A 180 14.93 -13.71 19.32
N VAL A 181 13.87 -13.50 18.54
CA VAL A 181 12.68 -14.34 18.63
C VAL A 181 13.15 -15.72 18.19
N LYS A 182 13.47 -16.57 19.17
CA LYS A 182 13.78 -17.98 18.94
C LYS A 182 12.60 -18.57 18.17
N LYS A 183 12.80 -18.87 16.89
CA LYS A 183 11.91 -19.72 16.10
C LYS A 183 11.74 -21.02 16.89
N LYS A 184 10.60 -21.21 17.56
CA LYS A 184 10.21 -22.52 18.08
C LYS A 184 10.01 -23.43 16.87
N LYS A 185 11.01 -24.27 16.62
CA LYS A 185 10.92 -25.41 15.70
C LYS A 185 9.79 -26.29 16.26
N ALA A 186 8.72 -26.48 15.49
CA ALA A 186 7.65 -27.39 15.85
C ALA A 186 8.22 -28.80 15.92
N THR A 187 8.45 -29.29 17.13
CA THR A 187 8.77 -30.69 17.40
C THR A 187 7.48 -31.49 17.22
N LYS A 188 7.47 -32.39 16.23
CA LYS A 188 6.43 -33.41 16.09
C LYS A 188 6.52 -34.34 17.31
N THR A 189 5.59 -34.17 18.25
CA THR A 189 5.28 -35.19 19.26
C THR A 189 4.20 -36.08 18.65
N THR A 190 4.51 -37.34 18.39
CA THR A 190 3.49 -38.36 18.11
C THR A 190 3.65 -39.46 19.14
N THR A 191 2.61 -39.52 19.96
CA THR A 191 2.36 -40.39 21.10
C THR A 191 2.44 -41.87 20.74
N THR A 192 3.16 -42.61 21.57
CA THR A 192 3.18 -44.07 21.63
C THR A 192 1.81 -44.60 22.01
N THR A 193 1.24 -45.52 21.23
CA THR A 193 0.16 -46.40 21.67
C THR A 193 0.50 -47.82 21.24
N THR A 194 0.86 -48.63 22.22
CA THR A 194 0.97 -50.08 22.14
C THR A 194 -0.44 -50.68 22.08
N THR A 195 -0.67 -51.69 21.24
CA THR A 195 -1.26 -53.01 21.62
C THR A 195 -1.82 -53.77 20.40
N THR A 196 -1.20 -54.94 20.18
CA THR A 196 -1.74 -56.23 19.67
C THR A 196 -1.92 -56.51 18.18
N THR A 197 -1.10 -57.48 17.77
CA THR A 197 -1.05 -58.30 16.56
C THR A 197 -2.26 -59.24 16.42
N ILE A 198 -2.96 -59.24 15.28
CA ILE A 198 -3.61 -60.43 14.69
C ILE A 198 -3.52 -60.34 13.16
N SER A 199 -2.97 -61.39 12.55
CA SER A 199 -2.87 -61.63 11.11
C SER A 199 -4.20 -62.16 10.54
N SER A 200 -4.63 -61.72 9.35
CA SER A 200 -5.08 -62.59 8.23
C SER A 200 -5.87 -61.87 7.12
N LYS A 201 -5.51 -62.23 5.88
CA LYS A 201 -6.33 -62.41 4.66
C LYS A 201 -6.70 -61.22 3.76
N LYS A 202 -6.38 -61.47 2.49
CA LYS A 202 -6.54 -60.73 1.22
C LYS A 202 -7.92 -60.99 0.60
N VAL A 203 -8.74 -59.95 0.34
CA VAL A 203 -9.90 -59.97 -0.59
C VAL A 203 -10.16 -58.51 -1.05
N LYS A 204 -9.80 -58.13 -2.27
CA LYS A 204 -10.63 -57.97 -3.51
C LYS A 204 -11.27 -56.57 -3.66
N LYS A 205 -10.96 -56.00 -4.82
CA LYS A 205 -11.31 -54.69 -5.38
C LYS A 205 -12.83 -54.58 -5.63
N THR A 206 -13.45 -53.47 -5.24
CA THR A 206 -14.71 -52.99 -5.85
C THR A 206 -14.74 -51.46 -5.93
N LYS A 207 -15.23 -51.01 -7.08
CA LYS A 207 -15.37 -49.66 -7.61
C LYS A 207 -16.64 -49.02 -7.03
N SER A 208 -16.61 -47.74 -6.64
CA SER A 208 -17.84 -46.92 -6.60
C SER A 208 -17.52 -45.43 -6.79
N THR A 209 -18.23 -44.90 -7.77
CA THR A 209 -18.25 -43.57 -8.41
C THR A 209 -18.80 -42.48 -7.47
N PRO A 210 -18.54 -41.17 -7.73
CA PRO A 210 -18.96 -40.06 -6.88
C PRO A 210 -20.37 -39.55 -7.25
N SER A 211 -21.02 -38.85 -6.32
CA SER A 211 -22.29 -38.16 -6.55
C SER A 211 -22.32 -36.79 -5.86
N PRO A 212 -23.13 -35.83 -6.35
CA PRO A 212 -22.59 -34.51 -6.73
C PRO A 212 -23.10 -33.34 -5.88
N SER A 213 -22.42 -32.21 -6.07
CA SER A 213 -22.73 -30.84 -5.68
C SER A 213 -24.11 -30.34 -6.16
N PRO A 214 -24.82 -29.51 -5.38
CA PRO A 214 -26.01 -28.78 -5.87
C PRO A 214 -25.63 -27.45 -6.54
N SER A 215 -26.24 -27.20 -7.70
CA SER A 215 -26.19 -25.96 -8.50
C SER A 215 -27.28 -24.95 -8.05
N PRO A 216 -27.17 -23.66 -8.41
CA PRO A 216 -27.98 -22.57 -7.83
C PRO A 216 -29.30 -22.34 -8.59
N PRO A 217 -30.29 -21.65 -7.97
CA PRO A 217 -31.55 -21.34 -8.63
C PRO A 217 -31.48 -20.16 -9.61
N THR A 218 -32.29 -20.33 -10.65
CA THR A 218 -32.41 -19.58 -11.90
C THR A 218 -33.13 -18.24 -11.78
N SER A 219 -32.78 -17.37 -12.73
CA SER A 219 -33.31 -16.05 -13.10
C SER A 219 -34.85 -15.89 -13.14
N LEU A 220 -35.30 -14.69 -12.75
CA LEU A 220 -36.56 -14.09 -13.20
C LEU A 220 -36.27 -12.82 -14.00
N SER A 221 -36.65 -12.85 -15.27
CA SER A 221 -36.62 -11.75 -16.24
C SER A 221 -37.84 -10.84 -16.05
N PHE A 222 -37.61 -9.53 -15.88
CA PHE A 222 -38.64 -8.51 -16.04
C PHE A 222 -38.36 -7.70 -17.32
N THR A 223 -39.31 -7.75 -18.25
CA THR A 223 -39.36 -6.92 -19.47
C THR A 223 -39.89 -5.51 -19.15
N PRO A 224 -39.45 -4.45 -19.85
CA PRO A 224 -39.92 -3.09 -19.65
C PRO A 224 -41.16 -2.77 -20.51
N ALA A 225 -42.10 -2.01 -19.94
CA ALA A 225 -43.23 -1.43 -20.66
C ALA A 225 -42.85 -0.07 -21.26
N ILE A 226 -43.07 0.06 -22.55
CA ILE A 226 -42.94 1.28 -23.37
C ILE A 226 -44.22 2.12 -23.20
N SER A 227 -44.07 3.42 -22.94
CA SER A 227 -45.14 4.42 -23.04
C SER A 227 -44.67 5.56 -23.94
N THR A 228 -45.19 5.55 -25.15
CA THR A 228 -45.05 6.58 -26.18
C THR A 228 -45.98 7.76 -25.86
N ILE A 229 -45.45 8.98 -25.71
CA ILE A 229 -46.27 10.21 -25.79
C ILE A 229 -45.75 11.05 -26.95
N LYS A 230 -46.64 11.23 -27.93
CA LYS A 230 -46.51 12.06 -29.13
C LYS A 230 -47.62 13.11 -29.06
N THR A 231 -47.29 14.39 -28.88
CA THR A 231 -48.15 15.54 -29.25
C THR A 231 -47.21 16.73 -29.45
N ARG A 232 -46.92 17.12 -30.70
CA ARG A 232 -47.68 17.99 -31.62
C ARG A 232 -47.22 19.45 -31.50
N SER A 233 -46.51 19.85 -32.55
CA SER A 233 -46.27 21.20 -33.05
C SER A 233 -47.47 22.15 -32.91
N GLN A 234 -47.20 23.39 -32.48
CA GLN A 234 -47.79 24.58 -33.10
C GLN A 234 -46.77 25.72 -33.18
N SER A 235 -46.88 26.44 -34.30
CA SER A 235 -46.13 27.58 -34.75
C SER A 235 -46.87 28.90 -34.45
N LYS A 236 -46.13 30.00 -34.66
CA LYS A 236 -46.56 31.40 -34.88
C LYS A 236 -46.57 32.33 -33.66
N GLY A 237 -45.62 33.27 -33.69
CA GLY A 237 -45.95 34.65 -34.06
C GLY A 237 -45.94 35.69 -32.94
N LYS A 238 -44.83 36.40 -32.79
CA LYS A 238 -44.69 37.84 -33.00
C LYS A 238 -43.23 38.25 -32.86
#